data_AF-A0A534YK40-F1
#
_entry.id   AF-A0A534YK40-F1
#
_cell.length_a   1.000
_cell.length_b   1.000
_cell.length_c   1.000
_cell.angle_alpha   90.00
_cell.angle_beta   90.00
_cell.angle_gamma   90.00
#
_symmetry.space_group_name_H-M   'P 1'
#
loop_
_entity.id
_entity.type
_entity.pdbx_description
1 polymer ?
#
loop_
_entity_poly.entity_id
_entity_poly.type
_entity_poly.pdbx_seq_one_letter_code
_entity_poly.pdbx_strand_id
1 'polypeptide(L)'
;MRSSAIALVLLSWPCGLLAQGGPSPGPSEMSLQVDLREAPRRIFHSRMRIAARPGQFALRYPKWIPGEHGPNGPIGDVAGLVFTASGKRLSWHRDSDDMFRILVDVPQGANEIEAQLDFISPPPETRGFSGGASASAHVAVLSWNQVLLQPEEAAPARMRVSASLRLPARWKFGTPLRSQGGGDLISFAPVSLEELVDSPVLAGEFLHEIPIGPPGGAPHFVELAGESEDLLHVEPQLKSQWDALVAQAQLLFGAHHYRSYRFLLTLSDDLAHFGLEHHESSDDRVPERVLLDPDLRLSRL
;
A
#
# COMPACT_ATOMS: atom_id res chain seq x y z
N MET A 1 -11.09 56.44 -13.72
CA MET A 1 -11.54 55.41 -12.76
C MET A 1 -11.24 54.03 -13.34
N ARG A 2 -10.39 53.28 -12.64
CA ARG A 2 -10.13 51.82 -12.69
C ARG A 2 -9.59 51.21 -14.01
N SER A 3 -8.26 51.16 -14.10
CA SER A 3 -7.51 50.18 -14.91
C SER A 3 -7.43 48.86 -14.17
N SER A 4 -7.83 47.76 -14.81
CA SER A 4 -7.68 46.39 -14.27
C SER A 4 -6.33 45.83 -14.69
N ALA A 5 -5.47 45.54 -13.72
CA ALA A 5 -4.22 44.80 -13.93
C ALA A 5 -4.50 43.30 -13.79
N ILE A 6 -4.18 42.53 -14.83
CA ILE A 6 -4.19 41.06 -14.79
C ILE A 6 -2.85 40.62 -14.17
N ALA A 7 -2.90 40.11 -12.94
CA ALA A 7 -1.76 39.50 -12.28
C ALA A 7 -1.61 38.05 -12.76
N LEU A 8 -0.57 37.79 -13.55
CA LEU A 8 -0.17 36.44 -13.92
C LEU A 8 0.55 35.81 -12.71
N VAL A 9 -0.11 34.88 -12.02
CA VAL A 9 0.53 34.08 -10.96
C VAL A 9 1.24 32.90 -11.62
N LEU A 10 2.57 33.01 -11.76
CA LEU A 10 3.43 31.90 -12.12
C LEU A 10 3.57 30.98 -10.90
N LEU A 11 2.88 29.85 -10.92
CA LEU A 11 3.08 28.74 -9.98
C LEU A 11 4.43 28.07 -10.27
N SER A 12 5.49 28.52 -9.60
CA SER A 12 6.76 27.81 -9.58
C SER A 12 6.63 26.57 -8.69
N TRP A 13 6.60 25.39 -9.30
CA TRP A 13 6.76 24.13 -8.57
C TRP A 13 8.16 24.09 -7.96
N PRO A 14 8.30 23.88 -6.63
CA PRO A 14 9.61 23.65 -6.07
C PRO A 14 10.13 22.32 -6.60
N CYS A 15 11.23 22.41 -7.35
CA CYS A 15 12.04 21.27 -7.77
C CYS A 15 12.45 20.51 -6.49
N GLY A 16 11.77 19.39 -6.22
CA GLY A 16 12.03 18.57 -5.05
C GLY A 16 13.49 18.12 -5.03
N LEU A 17 14.11 18.20 -3.85
CA LEU A 17 15.42 17.62 -3.58
C LEU A 17 15.48 16.21 -4.16
N LEU A 18 16.40 15.99 -5.11
CA LEU A 18 16.78 14.67 -5.55
C LEU A 18 17.26 13.89 -4.32
N ALA A 19 16.46 12.92 -3.89
CA ALA A 19 16.95 11.86 -3.03
C ALA A 19 18.15 11.25 -3.77
N GLN A 20 19.35 11.38 -3.21
CA GLN A 20 20.53 10.74 -3.78
C GLN A 20 20.25 9.24 -3.84
N GLY A 21 20.22 8.70 -5.06
CA GLY A 21 19.91 7.30 -5.30
C GLY A 21 20.89 6.42 -4.54
N GLY A 22 20.38 5.46 -3.77
CA GLY A 22 21.18 4.42 -3.12
C GLY A 22 21.98 3.58 -4.14
N PRO A 23 22.72 2.55 -3.68
CA PRO A 23 23.36 1.62 -4.60
C PRO A 23 22.34 1.02 -5.59
N SER A 24 22.79 0.76 -6.81
CA SER A 24 21.96 0.07 -7.82
C SER A 24 21.59 -1.33 -7.31
N PRO A 25 20.33 -1.74 -7.46
CA PRO A 25 19.90 -3.06 -7.03
C PRO A 25 20.59 -4.14 -7.88
N GLY A 26 20.93 -5.27 -7.26
CA GLY A 26 21.30 -6.47 -7.99
C GLY A 26 20.17 -7.01 -8.88
N PRO A 27 20.44 -8.01 -9.75
CA PRO A 27 19.45 -8.57 -10.69
C PRO A 27 18.17 -9.16 -10.05
N SER A 28 18.21 -9.46 -8.75
CA SER A 28 17.05 -9.95 -7.97
C SER A 28 16.71 -9.02 -6.83
N GLU A 29 17.04 -7.73 -6.96
CA GLU A 29 16.75 -6.69 -5.99
C GLU A 29 15.93 -5.58 -6.66
N MET A 30 15.14 -4.88 -5.86
CA MET A 30 14.42 -3.68 -6.26
C MET A 30 14.33 -2.73 -5.06
N SER A 31 14.39 -1.44 -5.32
CA SER A 31 13.95 -0.45 -4.34
C SER A 31 12.59 0.07 -4.74
N LEU A 32 11.66 0.18 -3.78
CA LEU A 32 10.34 0.79 -3.96
C LEU A 32 10.17 1.90 -2.94
N GLN A 33 9.88 3.11 -3.42
CA GLN A 33 9.50 4.23 -2.59
C GLN A 33 8.06 4.62 -2.91
N VAL A 34 7.23 4.70 -1.89
CA VAL A 34 5.84 5.15 -2.01
C VAL A 34 5.64 6.43 -1.21
N ASP A 35 4.89 7.36 -1.77
CA ASP A 35 4.53 8.62 -1.14
C ASP A 35 3.01 8.76 -1.09
N LEU A 36 2.48 8.69 0.14
CA LEU A 36 1.06 8.81 0.43
C LEU A 36 0.65 10.21 0.90
N ARG A 37 1.51 11.22 0.75
CA ARG A 37 1.14 12.60 1.14
C ARG A 37 -0.08 13.13 0.38
N GLU A 38 -0.32 12.61 -0.83
CA GLU A 38 -1.53 12.92 -1.63
C GLU A 38 -2.64 11.86 -1.50
N ALA A 39 -2.54 10.92 -0.54
CA ALA A 39 -3.61 9.96 -0.27
C ALA A 39 -4.96 10.62 0.07
N PRO A 40 -5.04 11.78 0.77
CA PRO A 40 -6.30 12.54 0.92
C PRO A 40 -6.95 12.98 -0.40
N ARG A 41 -6.17 13.02 -1.49
CA ARG A 41 -6.62 13.31 -2.86
C ARG A 41 -6.79 12.02 -3.69
N ARG A 42 -6.67 10.85 -3.06
CA ARG A 42 -6.72 9.52 -3.66
C ARG A 42 -5.56 9.21 -4.61
N ILE A 43 -4.39 9.83 -4.43
CA ILE A 43 -3.23 9.62 -5.31
C ILE A 43 -2.06 9.03 -4.51
N PHE A 44 -1.58 7.86 -4.92
CA PHE A 44 -0.41 7.21 -4.34
C PHE A 44 0.73 7.27 -5.36
N HIS A 45 1.81 7.98 -5.04
CA HIS A 45 2.96 8.07 -5.93
C HIS A 45 3.94 6.95 -5.62
N SER A 46 4.52 6.37 -6.67
CA SER A 46 5.56 5.35 -6.51
C SER A 46 6.76 5.61 -7.41
N ARG A 47 7.92 5.23 -6.90
CA ARG A 47 9.19 5.23 -7.63
C ARG A 47 9.90 3.93 -7.34
N MET A 48 10.29 3.25 -8.40
CA MET A 48 11.01 1.98 -8.37
C MET A 48 12.35 2.13 -9.06
N ARG A 49 13.38 1.46 -8.52
CA ARG A 49 14.62 1.20 -9.25
C ARG A 49 14.74 -0.30 -9.46
N ILE A 50 14.94 -0.68 -10.71
CA ILE A 50 14.83 -2.05 -11.18
C ILE A 50 16.07 -2.35 -12.01
N ALA A 51 16.79 -3.41 -11.68
CA ALA A 51 17.87 -3.91 -12.53
C ALA A 51 17.31 -4.27 -13.91
N ALA A 52 17.96 -3.81 -14.97
CA ALA A 52 17.49 -3.95 -16.34
C ALA A 52 18.61 -4.40 -17.27
N ARG A 53 18.24 -4.91 -18.44
CA ARG A 53 19.18 -5.30 -19.50
C ARG A 53 18.94 -4.43 -20.73
N PRO A 54 19.98 -4.05 -21.49
CA PRO A 54 19.80 -3.37 -22.75
C PRO A 54 18.91 -4.14 -23.72
N GLY A 55 18.11 -3.42 -24.51
CA GLY A 55 17.11 -3.98 -25.42
C GLY A 55 15.69 -3.76 -24.94
N GLN A 56 14.73 -4.47 -25.55
CA GLN A 56 13.34 -4.45 -25.12
C GLN A 56 13.23 -5.19 -23.77
N PHE A 57 12.89 -4.45 -22.72
CA PHE A 57 12.74 -4.96 -21.36
C PHE A 57 11.26 -4.96 -20.98
N ALA A 58 10.76 -6.11 -20.53
CA ALA A 58 9.36 -6.29 -20.19
C ALA A 58 9.14 -6.20 -18.68
N LEU A 59 8.20 -5.33 -18.29
CA LEU A 59 7.69 -5.23 -16.93
C LEU A 59 6.23 -5.70 -16.89
N ARG A 60 5.80 -6.18 -15.73
CA ARG A 60 4.42 -6.58 -15.45
C ARG A 60 3.84 -5.80 -14.29
N TYR A 61 2.64 -5.30 -14.49
CA TYR A 61 1.75 -4.90 -13.40
C TYR A 61 1.03 -6.15 -12.86
N PRO A 62 0.89 -6.33 -11.53
CA PRO A 62 0.21 -7.50 -10.97
C PRO A 62 -1.21 -7.65 -11.51
N LYS A 63 -1.47 -8.75 -12.22
CA LYS A 63 -2.79 -9.10 -12.78
C LYS A 63 -3.60 -9.99 -11.86
N TRP A 64 -2.94 -10.94 -11.22
CA TRP A 64 -3.50 -11.89 -10.26
C TRP A 64 -2.97 -11.55 -8.88
N ILE A 65 -3.86 -11.30 -7.94
CA ILE A 65 -3.54 -10.85 -6.59
C ILE A 65 -3.85 -11.98 -5.61
N PRO A 66 -2.95 -12.30 -4.65
CA PRO A 66 -3.26 -13.24 -3.58
C PRO A 66 -4.56 -12.87 -2.83
N GLY A 67 -5.35 -13.89 -2.47
CA GLY A 67 -6.68 -13.72 -1.85
C GLY A 67 -7.80 -13.32 -2.83
N GLU A 68 -7.48 -12.92 -4.07
CA GLU A 68 -8.48 -12.58 -5.09
C GLU A 68 -8.68 -13.73 -6.09
N HIS A 69 -9.91 -13.86 -6.62
CA HIS A 69 -10.30 -14.99 -7.48
C HIS A 69 -10.45 -14.61 -8.96
N GLY A 70 -9.65 -13.66 -9.45
CA GLY A 70 -9.70 -13.23 -10.85
C GLY A 70 -8.48 -12.41 -11.31
N PRO A 71 -8.35 -12.17 -12.62
CA PRO A 71 -7.29 -11.34 -13.19
C PRO A 71 -7.65 -9.84 -13.07
N ASN A 72 -7.86 -9.38 -11.84
CA ASN A 72 -8.53 -8.11 -11.53
C ASN A 72 -7.59 -7.03 -10.98
N GLY A 73 -6.27 -7.16 -11.16
CA GLY A 73 -5.34 -6.08 -10.86
C GLY A 73 -5.78 -4.74 -11.47
N PRO A 74 -5.82 -3.63 -10.70
CA PRO A 74 -6.53 -2.40 -11.08
C PRO A 74 -5.69 -1.52 -12.03
N ILE A 75 -5.26 -2.05 -13.17
CA ILE A 75 -4.42 -1.31 -14.13
C ILE A 75 -5.12 -0.09 -14.75
N GLY A 76 -6.46 -0.05 -14.72
CA GLY A 76 -7.25 1.10 -15.14
C GLY A 76 -7.01 2.34 -14.27
N ASP A 77 -6.58 2.13 -13.03
CA ASP A 77 -6.33 3.17 -12.02
C ASP A 77 -4.86 3.61 -11.98
N VAL A 78 -4.03 3.05 -12.86
CA VAL A 78 -2.61 3.42 -13.01
C VAL A 78 -2.46 4.59 -13.98
N ALA A 79 -1.83 5.66 -13.51
CA ALA A 79 -1.50 6.85 -14.25
C ALA A 79 0.00 7.19 -14.14
N GLY A 80 0.42 8.25 -14.83
CA GLY A 80 1.73 8.87 -14.59
C GLY A 80 2.95 8.02 -14.96
N LEU A 81 2.81 6.96 -15.79
CA LEU A 81 3.91 6.07 -16.13
C LEU A 81 5.09 6.82 -16.80
N VAL A 82 6.24 6.80 -16.14
CA VAL A 82 7.51 7.36 -16.62
C VAL A 82 8.65 6.39 -16.36
N PHE A 83 9.48 6.17 -17.37
CA PHE A 83 10.69 5.37 -17.26
C PHE A 83 11.90 6.23 -17.59
N THR A 84 12.97 6.10 -16.80
CA THR A 84 14.25 6.75 -17.07
C THR A 84 15.43 5.81 -16.88
N ALA A 85 16.52 6.05 -17.59
CA ALA A 85 17.83 5.48 -17.30
C ALA A 85 18.87 6.61 -17.28
N SER A 86 19.67 6.68 -16.22
CA SER A 86 20.66 7.76 -16.03
C SER A 86 20.05 9.17 -16.21
N GLY A 87 18.83 9.37 -15.73
CA GLY A 87 18.09 10.64 -15.82
C GLY A 87 17.47 10.95 -17.19
N LYS A 88 17.65 10.09 -18.21
CA LYS A 88 17.05 10.27 -19.53
C LYS A 88 15.77 9.46 -19.66
N ARG A 89 14.71 10.07 -20.18
CA ARG A 89 13.42 9.40 -20.41
C ARG A 89 13.57 8.30 -21.47
N LEU A 90 12.96 7.15 -21.20
CA LEU A 90 12.94 6.00 -22.10
C LEU A 90 11.63 5.95 -22.89
N SER A 91 11.70 5.42 -24.11
CA SER A 91 10.52 5.04 -24.88
C SER A 91 9.90 3.79 -24.27
N TRP A 92 8.58 3.73 -24.25
CA TRP A 92 7.84 2.57 -23.76
C TRP A 92 6.45 2.51 -24.40
N HIS A 93 5.85 1.34 -24.35
CA HIS A 93 4.45 1.12 -24.74
C HIS A 93 3.84 -0.03 -23.91
N ARG A 94 2.51 -0.08 -23.81
CA ARG A 94 1.82 -1.28 -23.32
C ARG A 94 1.78 -2.31 -24.44
N ASP A 95 1.94 -3.58 -24.09
CA ASP A 95 1.77 -4.68 -25.03
C ASP A 95 0.32 -4.72 -25.53
N SER A 96 0.10 -4.82 -26.85
CA SER A 96 -1.25 -4.81 -27.43
C SER A 96 -2.08 -6.05 -27.09
N ASP A 97 -1.44 -7.16 -26.73
CA ASP A 97 -2.10 -8.43 -26.46
C ASP A 97 -2.31 -8.67 -24.95
N ASP A 98 -1.48 -8.05 -24.10
CA ASP A 98 -1.59 -8.11 -22.64
C ASP A 98 -1.39 -6.74 -22.01
N MET A 99 -2.49 -6.07 -21.66
CA MET A 99 -2.46 -4.72 -21.08
C MET A 99 -1.64 -4.60 -19.79
N PHE A 100 -1.44 -5.71 -19.07
CA PHE A 100 -0.63 -5.77 -17.85
C PHE A 100 0.88 -5.80 -18.12
N ARG A 101 1.29 -5.91 -19.38
CA ARG A 101 2.69 -5.97 -19.81
C ARG A 101 3.11 -4.63 -20.41
N ILE A 102 4.23 -4.11 -19.93
CA ILE A 102 4.80 -2.82 -20.32
C ILE A 102 6.19 -3.07 -20.91
N LEU A 103 6.40 -2.63 -22.14
CA LEU A 103 7.64 -2.81 -22.89
C LEU A 103 8.42 -1.51 -22.90
N VAL A 104 9.64 -1.54 -22.35
CA VAL A 104 10.53 -0.38 -22.19
C VAL A 104 11.78 -0.59 -23.03
N ASP A 105 12.16 0.43 -23.82
CA ASP A 105 13.38 0.39 -24.63
C ASP A 105 14.58 0.84 -23.80
N VAL A 106 15.40 -0.12 -23.34
CA VAL A 106 16.57 0.14 -22.50
C VAL A 106 17.81 0.32 -23.37
N PRO A 107 18.53 1.47 -23.27
CA PRO A 107 19.67 1.75 -24.13
C PRO A 107 20.89 0.88 -23.78
N GLN A 108 21.80 0.74 -24.74
CA GLN A 108 23.10 0.10 -24.50
C GLN A 108 23.86 0.80 -23.36
N GLY A 109 24.47 -0.01 -22.49
CA GLY A 109 25.21 0.48 -21.32
C GLY A 109 24.35 0.79 -20.07
N ALA A 110 23.02 0.78 -20.17
CA ALA A 110 22.15 0.87 -18.99
C ALA A 110 21.93 -0.52 -18.37
N ASN A 111 22.08 -0.60 -17.04
CA ASN A 111 21.86 -1.81 -16.24
C ASN A 111 20.77 -1.63 -15.17
N GLU A 112 20.14 -0.46 -15.14
CA GLU A 112 19.08 -0.09 -14.21
C GLU A 112 18.13 0.86 -14.94
N ILE A 113 16.84 0.72 -14.64
CA ILE A 113 15.84 1.73 -14.95
C ILE A 113 15.20 2.23 -13.66
N GLU A 114 14.77 3.48 -13.69
CA GLU A 114 13.82 4.01 -12.74
C GLU A 114 12.44 4.05 -13.37
N ALA A 115 11.45 3.46 -12.70
CA ALA A 115 10.05 3.51 -13.09
C ALA A 115 9.27 4.35 -12.07
N GLN A 116 8.34 5.16 -12.56
CA GLN A 116 7.40 5.91 -11.73
C GLN A 116 5.99 5.61 -12.22
N LEU A 117 5.06 5.49 -11.29
CA LEU A 117 3.63 5.46 -11.57
C LEU A 117 2.87 6.10 -10.41
N ASP A 118 1.67 6.55 -10.73
CA ASP A 118 0.67 6.96 -9.77
C ASP A 118 -0.45 5.91 -9.77
N PHE A 119 -0.90 5.53 -8.58
CA PHE A 119 -2.16 4.79 -8.43
C PHE A 119 -3.24 5.76 -7.95
N ILE A 120 -4.37 5.75 -8.65
CA ILE A 120 -5.53 6.59 -8.33
C ILE A 120 -6.55 5.73 -7.61
N SER A 121 -6.63 5.86 -6.28
CA SER A 121 -7.63 5.13 -5.51
C SER A 121 -9.04 5.49 -6.00
N PRO A 122 -9.88 4.51 -6.35
CA PRO A 122 -11.14 4.81 -7.01
C PRO A 122 -12.15 5.48 -6.05
N PRO A 123 -13.27 6.02 -6.57
CA PRO A 123 -14.32 6.62 -5.76
C PRO A 123 -14.95 5.64 -4.76
N PRO A 124 -15.52 6.10 -3.62
CA PRO A 124 -16.06 5.27 -2.53
C PRO A 124 -17.02 4.15 -2.96
N GLU A 125 -17.82 4.39 -3.99
CA GLU A 125 -18.78 3.42 -4.53
C GLU A 125 -18.11 2.22 -5.22
N THR A 126 -16.83 2.33 -5.54
CA THR A 126 -16.06 1.29 -6.22
C THR A 126 -15.73 0.18 -5.25
N ARG A 127 -16.45 -0.93 -5.41
CA ARG A 127 -16.24 -2.17 -4.67
C ARG A 127 -15.14 -3.00 -5.33
N GLY A 128 -14.57 -3.91 -4.55
CA GLY A 128 -13.45 -4.77 -4.91
C GLY A 128 -12.63 -5.04 -3.64
N PHE A 129 -11.76 -6.05 -3.69
CA PHE A 129 -10.78 -6.31 -2.64
C PHE A 129 -9.70 -5.20 -2.69
N SER A 130 -8.45 -5.54 -3.02
CA SER A 130 -7.38 -4.53 -3.07
C SER A 130 -7.74 -3.39 -4.03
N GLY A 131 -8.34 -3.69 -5.19
CA GLY A 131 -8.78 -2.73 -6.20
C GLY A 131 -9.98 -1.83 -5.85
N GLY A 132 -10.60 -1.97 -4.67
CA GLY A 132 -11.65 -1.07 -4.22
C GLY A 132 -11.12 0.27 -3.69
N ALA A 133 -12.02 1.19 -3.35
CA ALA A 133 -11.64 2.45 -2.72
C ALA A 133 -10.79 2.23 -1.45
N SER A 134 -9.64 2.90 -1.37
CA SER A 134 -8.59 2.65 -0.38
C SER A 134 -8.03 3.93 0.25
N ALA A 135 -8.64 5.09 0.02
CA ALA A 135 -8.24 6.34 0.65
C ALA A 135 -9.40 7.31 0.84
N SER A 136 -9.35 8.04 1.95
CA SER A 136 -10.22 9.15 2.32
C SER A 136 -9.37 10.34 2.77
N ALA A 137 -10.00 11.37 3.35
CA ALA A 137 -9.30 12.53 3.89
C ALA A 137 -8.39 12.19 5.09
N HIS A 138 -8.71 11.14 5.86
CA HIS A 138 -8.03 10.82 7.12
C HIS A 138 -7.45 9.40 7.20
N VAL A 139 -7.80 8.51 6.26
CA VAL A 139 -7.36 7.12 6.25
C VAL A 139 -6.90 6.70 4.85
N ALA A 140 -5.89 5.85 4.78
CA ALA A 140 -5.50 5.17 3.55
C ALA A 140 -4.99 3.75 3.82
N VAL A 141 -5.31 2.83 2.91
CA VAL A 141 -4.77 1.47 2.90
C VAL A 141 -3.92 1.30 1.66
N LEU A 142 -2.63 1.02 1.87
CA LEU A 142 -1.69 0.73 0.80
C LEU A 142 -1.59 -0.79 0.60
N SER A 143 -2.06 -1.26 -0.55
CA SER A 143 -1.75 -2.59 -1.07
C SER A 143 -0.58 -2.48 -2.06
N TRP A 144 0.57 -3.06 -1.73
CA TRP A 144 1.82 -2.83 -2.49
C TRP A 144 1.73 -3.27 -3.96
N ASN A 145 0.92 -4.29 -4.27
CA ASN A 145 0.65 -4.74 -5.63
C ASN A 145 0.08 -3.64 -6.54
N GLN A 146 -0.57 -2.62 -5.98
CA GLN A 146 -1.18 -1.54 -6.76
C GLN A 146 -0.18 -0.51 -7.24
N VAL A 147 0.96 -0.43 -6.58
CA VAL A 147 1.95 0.65 -6.73
C VAL A 147 3.30 0.16 -7.24
N LEU A 148 3.36 -1.04 -7.82
CA LEU A 148 4.60 -1.64 -8.31
C LEU A 148 4.49 -2.20 -9.72
N LEU A 149 5.65 -2.28 -10.36
CA LEU A 149 5.93 -3.03 -11.57
C LEU A 149 7.08 -3.98 -11.26
N GLN A 150 6.99 -5.21 -11.75
CA GLN A 150 8.07 -6.20 -11.62
C GLN A 150 8.63 -6.59 -12.99
N PRO A 151 9.91 -6.97 -13.10
CA PRO A 151 10.43 -7.65 -14.28
C PRO A 151 9.55 -8.84 -14.66
N GLU A 152 9.33 -9.06 -15.95
CA GLU A 152 8.55 -10.20 -16.45
C GLU A 152 9.14 -11.55 -15.99
N GLU A 153 10.46 -11.63 -15.84
CA GLU A 153 11.20 -12.79 -15.38
C GLU A 153 11.32 -12.89 -13.84
N ALA A 154 10.71 -11.96 -13.09
CA ALA A 154 10.82 -11.94 -11.64
C ALA A 154 10.25 -13.24 -11.04
N ALA A 155 10.96 -13.77 -10.04
CA ALA A 155 10.44 -14.80 -9.15
C ALA A 155 10.07 -14.13 -7.81
N PRO A 156 8.79 -13.84 -7.53
CA PRO A 156 8.39 -13.00 -6.40
C PRO A 156 8.95 -13.44 -5.04
N ALA A 157 8.97 -14.76 -4.78
CA ALA A 157 9.55 -15.32 -3.55
C ALA A 157 11.08 -15.12 -3.40
N ARG A 158 11.80 -14.85 -4.50
CA ARG A 158 13.28 -14.69 -4.52
C ARG A 158 13.73 -13.25 -4.74
N MET A 159 12.88 -12.41 -5.31
CA MET A 159 13.18 -11.01 -5.55
C MET A 159 13.10 -10.24 -4.24
N ARG A 160 14.19 -9.60 -3.84
CA ARG A 160 14.29 -8.83 -2.59
C ARG A 160 13.89 -7.38 -2.84
N VAL A 161 12.99 -6.85 -2.04
CA VAL A 161 12.52 -5.47 -2.16
C VAL A 161 12.88 -4.68 -0.92
N SER A 162 13.55 -3.55 -1.12
CA SER A 162 13.78 -2.52 -0.10
C SER A 162 12.71 -1.44 -0.25
N ALA A 163 11.68 -1.51 0.59
CA ALA A 163 10.55 -0.61 0.54
C ALA A 163 10.71 0.60 1.48
N SER A 164 10.17 1.75 1.09
CA SER A 164 10.07 2.93 1.93
C SER A 164 8.78 3.70 1.68
N LEU A 165 8.30 4.40 2.71
CA LEU A 165 7.00 5.04 2.74
C LEU A 165 7.10 6.45 3.31
N ARG A 166 6.47 7.41 2.64
CA ARG A 166 6.16 8.75 3.20
C ARG A 166 4.68 8.85 3.46
N LEU A 167 4.32 9.42 4.61
CA LEU A 167 2.94 9.64 5.01
C LEU A 167 2.62 11.14 5.04
N PRO A 168 1.34 11.52 4.98
CA PRO A 168 0.92 12.86 5.37
C PRO A 168 1.42 13.22 6.78
N ALA A 169 1.58 14.51 7.04
CA ALA A 169 2.06 14.96 8.35
C ALA A 169 1.11 14.48 9.47
N ARG A 170 1.71 14.02 10.58
CA ARG A 170 1.03 13.50 11.79
C ARG A 170 0.32 12.15 11.62
N TRP A 171 0.25 11.59 10.41
CA TRP A 171 -0.32 10.26 10.22
C TRP A 171 0.58 9.19 10.85
N LYS A 172 -0.06 8.16 11.40
CA LYS A 172 0.57 6.94 11.90
C LYS A 172 0.27 5.80 10.93
N PHE A 173 0.88 4.64 11.16
CA PHE A 173 0.62 3.45 10.37
C PHE A 173 0.72 2.17 11.19
N GLY A 174 0.02 1.13 10.73
CA GLY A 174 0.11 -0.25 11.17
C GLY A 174 0.36 -1.18 9.97
N THR A 175 1.27 -2.15 10.14
CA THR A 175 1.67 -3.11 9.10
C THR A 175 2.43 -4.27 9.73
N PRO A 176 2.39 -5.50 9.17
CA PRO A 176 3.25 -6.59 9.64
C PRO A 176 4.73 -6.39 9.27
N LEU A 177 5.06 -5.46 8.36
CA LEU A 177 6.44 -5.18 7.98
C LEU A 177 7.24 -4.56 9.13
N ARG A 178 8.47 -5.04 9.31
CA ARG A 178 9.41 -4.46 10.27
C ARG A 178 9.96 -3.12 9.75
N SER A 179 9.60 -2.02 10.38
CA SER A 179 10.18 -0.71 10.10
C SER A 179 11.59 -0.56 10.69
N GLN A 180 12.41 0.28 10.06
CA GLN A 180 13.77 0.62 10.44
C GLN A 180 13.90 2.15 10.54
N GLY A 181 14.30 2.65 11.71
CA GLY A 181 14.63 4.07 11.93
C GLY A 181 13.43 4.99 12.20
N GLY A 182 13.70 6.30 12.15
CA GLY A 182 12.71 7.38 12.35
C GLY A 182 13.07 8.63 11.54
N GLY A 183 12.06 9.32 11.01
CA GLY A 183 12.17 10.49 10.15
C GLY A 183 10.99 10.59 9.16
N ASP A 184 11.06 11.53 8.21
CA ASP A 184 10.00 11.76 7.20
C ASP A 184 9.86 10.64 6.16
N LEU A 185 10.81 9.70 6.12
CA LEU A 185 10.79 8.53 5.25
C LEU A 185 10.93 7.28 6.11
N ILE A 186 9.85 6.52 6.21
CA ILE A 186 9.80 5.24 6.90
C ILE A 186 10.48 4.21 6.00
N SER A 187 11.53 3.57 6.47
CA SER A 187 12.18 2.47 5.74
C SER A 187 11.75 1.15 6.33
N PHE A 188 11.55 0.13 5.51
CA PHE A 188 11.25 -1.23 5.97
C PHE A 188 12.48 -2.12 5.80
N ALA A 189 12.59 -3.15 6.65
CA ALA A 189 13.56 -4.21 6.44
C ALA A 189 13.30 -4.85 5.06
N PRO A 190 14.34 -5.18 4.28
CA PRO A 190 14.12 -5.85 3.00
C PRO A 190 13.35 -7.16 3.19
N VAL A 191 12.42 -7.45 2.29
CA VAL A 191 11.57 -8.66 2.27
C VAL A 191 11.53 -9.25 0.86
N SER A 192 10.94 -10.43 0.66
CA SER A 192 10.64 -10.87 -0.72
C SER A 192 9.53 -10.01 -1.33
N LEU A 193 9.42 -9.96 -2.65
CA LEU A 193 8.31 -9.29 -3.31
C LEU A 193 6.96 -9.94 -2.93
N GLU A 194 6.96 -11.26 -2.72
CA GLU A 194 5.81 -12.00 -2.21
C GLU A 194 5.39 -11.53 -0.80
N GLU A 195 6.33 -11.48 0.16
CA GLU A 195 6.05 -10.99 1.52
C GLU A 195 5.63 -9.51 1.50
N LEU A 196 6.22 -8.68 0.63
CA LEU A 196 5.82 -7.28 0.49
C LEU A 196 4.37 -7.14 0.02
N VAL A 197 3.98 -7.85 -1.04
CA VAL A 197 2.61 -7.82 -1.57
C VAL A 197 1.61 -8.33 -0.55
N ASP A 198 2.00 -9.29 0.28
CA ASP A 198 1.19 -9.85 1.35
C ASP A 198 1.24 -9.05 2.67
N SER A 199 1.84 -7.87 2.67
CA SER A 199 1.99 -7.05 3.88
C SER A 199 1.47 -5.63 3.69
N PRO A 200 0.15 -5.43 3.64
CA PRO A 200 -0.45 -4.11 3.48
C PRO A 200 -0.07 -3.13 4.61
N VAL A 201 -0.31 -1.85 4.36
CA VAL A 201 -0.14 -0.78 5.35
C VAL A 201 -1.47 -0.05 5.54
N LEU A 202 -1.99 -0.05 6.75
CA LEU A 202 -3.05 0.86 7.17
C LEU A 202 -2.41 2.13 7.71
N ALA A 203 -2.76 3.29 7.17
CA ALA A 203 -2.29 4.58 7.63
C ALA A 203 -3.45 5.53 7.90
N GLY A 204 -3.32 6.37 8.91
CA GLY A 204 -4.35 7.35 9.21
C GLY A 204 -3.92 8.44 10.18
N GLU A 205 -4.67 9.54 10.19
CA GLU A 205 -4.50 10.62 11.18
C GLU A 205 -4.89 10.15 12.58
N PHE A 206 -5.99 9.39 12.67
CA PHE A 206 -6.48 8.76 13.89
C PHE A 206 -6.21 7.26 13.79
N LEU A 207 -5.24 6.78 14.56
CA LEU A 207 -4.87 5.36 14.59
C LEU A 207 -4.43 4.95 15.99
N HIS A 208 -5.01 3.84 16.46
CA HIS A 208 -4.71 3.15 17.71
C HIS A 208 -4.21 1.73 17.47
N GLU A 209 -3.11 1.37 18.11
CA GLU A 209 -2.66 -0.03 18.23
C GLU A 209 -3.27 -0.59 19.52
N ILE A 210 -4.08 -1.64 19.40
CA ILE A 210 -4.77 -2.27 20.53
C ILE A 210 -4.27 -3.71 20.69
N PRO A 211 -3.50 -4.04 21.74
CA PRO A 211 -3.05 -5.41 21.96
C PRO A 211 -4.23 -6.31 22.34
N ILE A 212 -4.32 -7.48 21.71
CA ILE A 212 -5.36 -8.47 21.97
C ILE A 212 -4.79 -9.87 22.23
N GLY A 213 -5.60 -10.72 22.83
CA GLY A 213 -5.28 -12.12 23.12
C GLY A 213 -4.75 -12.35 24.54
N PRO A 214 -4.49 -13.63 24.89
CA PRO A 214 -4.11 -14.00 26.25
C PRO A 214 -2.68 -13.49 26.59
N PRO A 215 -2.44 -13.05 27.84
CA PRO A 215 -1.10 -12.71 28.31
C PRO A 215 -0.10 -13.85 28.07
N GLY A 216 1.08 -13.51 27.53
CA GLY A 216 2.14 -14.49 27.24
C GLY A 216 1.93 -15.35 25.98
N GLY A 217 0.84 -15.14 25.23
CA GLY A 217 0.67 -15.70 23.89
C GLY A 217 1.52 -14.98 22.82
N ALA A 218 1.43 -15.45 21.57
CA ALA A 218 2.02 -14.73 20.45
C ALA A 218 1.41 -13.31 20.35
N PRO A 219 2.17 -12.28 19.93
CA PRO A 219 1.65 -10.92 19.86
C PRO A 219 0.55 -10.77 18.80
N HIS A 220 -0.60 -10.25 19.20
CA HIS A 220 -1.70 -9.89 18.30
C HIS A 220 -2.14 -8.45 18.58
N PHE A 221 -2.47 -7.73 17.51
CA PHE A 221 -2.88 -6.33 17.58
C PHE A 221 -4.05 -6.09 16.66
N VAL A 222 -4.95 -5.19 17.07
CA VAL A 222 -5.84 -4.49 16.15
C VAL A 222 -5.20 -3.13 15.86
N GLU A 223 -4.83 -2.90 14.61
CA GLU A 223 -4.49 -1.57 14.09
C GLU A 223 -5.80 -0.90 13.70
N LEU A 224 -6.33 -0.04 14.56
CA LEU A 224 -7.63 0.57 14.40
C LEU A 224 -7.47 1.99 13.88
N ALA A 225 -7.94 2.27 12.67
CA ALA A 225 -7.97 3.61 12.09
C ALA A 225 -9.36 4.00 11.59
N GLY A 226 -9.64 5.29 11.57
CA GLY A 226 -10.96 5.80 11.16
C GLY A 226 -10.94 7.29 10.87
N GLU A 227 -12.11 7.81 10.45
CA GLU A 227 -12.25 9.20 9.99
C GLU A 227 -12.16 10.25 11.12
N SER A 228 -12.35 9.84 12.38
CA SER A 228 -12.21 10.72 13.54
C SER A 228 -11.91 9.91 14.82
N GLU A 229 -11.34 10.59 15.82
CA GLU A 229 -10.98 9.99 17.12
C GLU A 229 -12.19 9.36 17.84
N ASP A 230 -13.37 10.01 17.78
CA ASP A 230 -14.59 9.55 18.46
C ASP A 230 -15.11 8.21 17.91
N LEU A 231 -14.76 7.86 16.65
CA LEU A 231 -15.12 6.58 16.05
C LEU A 231 -14.27 5.42 16.58
N LEU A 232 -13.11 5.69 17.19
CA LEU A 232 -12.17 4.66 17.63
C LEU A 232 -12.45 4.14 19.05
N HIS A 233 -13.60 4.50 19.63
CA HIS A 233 -13.99 4.03 20.94
C HIS A 233 -14.34 2.54 20.93
N VAL A 234 -13.50 1.72 21.58
CA VAL A 234 -13.73 0.29 21.77
C VAL A 234 -14.27 0.03 23.17
N GLU A 235 -15.52 -0.40 23.23
CA GLU A 235 -16.15 -0.84 24.50
C GLU A 235 -15.37 -2.00 25.14
N PRO A 236 -15.19 -2.02 26.48
CA PRO A 236 -14.43 -3.08 27.16
C PRO A 236 -14.96 -4.50 26.87
N GLN A 237 -16.28 -4.64 26.69
CA GLN A 237 -16.89 -5.92 26.35
C GLN A 237 -16.46 -6.41 24.97
N LEU A 238 -16.41 -5.53 23.96
CA LEU A 238 -15.96 -5.88 22.61
C LEU A 238 -14.47 -6.23 22.62
N LYS A 239 -13.66 -5.46 23.34
CA LYS A 239 -12.24 -5.77 23.54
C LYS A 239 -12.02 -7.17 24.13
N SER A 240 -12.80 -7.54 25.15
CA SER A 240 -12.75 -8.88 25.74
C SER A 240 -13.16 -9.98 24.75
N GLN A 241 -14.03 -9.69 23.78
CA GLN A 241 -14.41 -10.64 22.73
C GLN A 241 -13.28 -10.84 21.72
N TRP A 242 -12.54 -9.79 21.36
CA TRP A 242 -11.33 -9.91 20.54
C TRP A 242 -10.24 -10.73 21.26
N ASP A 243 -10.07 -10.52 22.57
CA ASP A 243 -9.16 -11.34 23.37
C ASP A 243 -9.56 -12.82 23.36
N ALA A 244 -10.86 -13.09 23.52
CA ALA A 244 -11.40 -14.43 23.46
C ALA A 244 -11.24 -15.06 22.07
N LEU A 245 -11.41 -14.30 20.98
CA LEU A 245 -11.23 -14.78 19.60
C LEU A 245 -9.83 -15.37 19.41
N VAL A 246 -8.78 -14.63 19.79
CA VAL A 246 -7.39 -15.11 19.69
C VAL A 246 -7.16 -16.35 20.55
N ALA A 247 -7.69 -16.35 21.78
CA ALA A 247 -7.57 -17.50 22.68
C ALA A 247 -8.26 -18.75 22.09
N GLN A 248 -9.46 -18.61 21.52
CA GLN A 248 -10.18 -19.72 20.89
C GLN A 248 -9.48 -20.23 19.64
N ALA A 249 -8.92 -19.34 18.80
CA ALA A 249 -8.13 -19.76 17.64
C ALA A 249 -6.92 -20.61 18.06
N GLN A 250 -6.19 -20.18 19.11
CA GLN A 250 -5.05 -20.93 19.63
C GLN A 250 -5.45 -22.30 20.22
N LEU A 251 -6.61 -22.39 20.88
CA LEU A 251 -7.15 -23.66 21.37
C LEU A 251 -7.57 -24.60 20.24
N LEU A 252 -8.16 -24.05 19.17
CA LEU A 252 -8.66 -24.81 18.03
C LEU A 252 -7.52 -25.38 17.17
N PHE A 253 -6.54 -24.56 16.83
CA PHE A 253 -5.49 -24.93 15.88
C PHE A 253 -4.21 -25.43 16.54
N GLY A 254 -3.94 -25.05 17.80
CA GLY A 254 -2.77 -25.50 18.55
C GLY A 254 -1.42 -24.93 18.08
N ALA A 255 -1.35 -24.27 16.93
CA ALA A 255 -0.14 -23.67 16.37
C ALA A 255 -0.46 -22.41 15.55
N HIS A 256 0.56 -21.57 15.37
CA HIS A 256 0.55 -20.42 14.48
C HIS A 256 1.84 -20.38 13.65
N HIS A 257 1.80 -19.76 12.48
CA HIS A 257 2.93 -19.68 11.54
C HIS A 257 3.33 -18.24 11.21
N TYR A 258 3.14 -17.31 12.16
CA TYR A 258 3.49 -15.89 12.05
C TYR A 258 4.32 -15.45 13.25
N ARG A 259 5.06 -14.34 13.09
CA ARG A 259 5.85 -13.70 14.15
C ARG A 259 4.96 -12.92 15.12
N SER A 260 4.01 -12.19 14.56
CA SER A 260 2.93 -11.45 15.20
C SER A 260 1.79 -11.33 14.20
N TYR A 261 0.55 -11.12 14.66
CA TYR A 261 -0.58 -10.93 13.75
C TYR A 261 -1.22 -9.55 13.97
N ARG A 262 -1.47 -8.81 12.88
CA ARG A 262 -2.08 -7.47 12.92
C ARG A 262 -3.39 -7.43 12.14
N PHE A 263 -4.51 -7.27 12.82
CA PHE A 263 -5.80 -7.00 12.19
C PHE A 263 -5.84 -5.52 11.81
N LEU A 264 -5.79 -5.20 10.51
CA LEU A 264 -5.82 -3.83 10.01
C LEU A 264 -7.28 -3.41 9.84
N LEU A 265 -7.86 -2.85 10.91
CA LEU A 265 -9.26 -2.51 10.99
C LEU A 265 -9.52 -1.05 10.61
N THR A 266 -10.13 -0.86 9.44
CA THR A 266 -10.52 0.45 8.89
C THR A 266 -12.00 0.73 9.16
N LEU A 267 -12.30 1.87 9.80
CA LEU A 267 -13.64 2.39 10.00
C LEU A 267 -13.89 3.59 9.07
N SER A 268 -14.53 3.36 7.92
CA SER A 268 -14.80 4.45 6.96
C SER A 268 -15.90 4.07 5.98
N ASP A 269 -16.78 5.02 5.65
CA ASP A 269 -17.75 4.87 4.56
C ASP A 269 -17.20 5.34 3.19
N ASP A 270 -15.99 5.93 3.18
CA ASP A 270 -15.29 6.42 1.99
C ASP A 270 -14.32 5.40 1.37
N LEU A 271 -14.12 4.26 2.05
CA LEU A 271 -13.35 3.12 1.61
C LEU A 271 -14.27 1.92 1.32
N ALA A 272 -13.84 1.04 0.42
CA ALA A 272 -14.58 -0.17 0.12
C ALA A 272 -14.60 -1.13 1.32
N HIS A 273 -15.78 -1.67 1.65
CA HIS A 273 -15.94 -2.63 2.74
C HIS A 273 -15.74 -4.08 2.27
N PHE A 274 -14.84 -4.81 2.93
CA PHE A 274 -14.54 -6.23 2.72
C PHE A 274 -13.56 -6.73 3.80
N GLY A 275 -13.20 -8.01 3.75
CA GLY A 275 -12.07 -8.58 4.47
C GLY A 275 -11.15 -9.33 3.51
N LEU A 276 -9.84 -9.22 3.67
CA LEU A 276 -8.84 -9.96 2.90
C LEU A 276 -7.75 -10.51 3.83
N GLU A 277 -7.49 -11.81 3.72
CA GLU A 277 -6.48 -12.50 4.50
C GLU A 277 -5.07 -12.25 4.00
N HIS A 278 -4.13 -12.11 4.93
CA HIS A 278 -2.68 -12.09 4.68
C HIS A 278 -1.97 -13.00 5.69
N HIS A 279 -0.70 -13.33 5.46
CA HIS A 279 0.04 -14.29 6.29
C HIS A 279 0.23 -13.82 7.74
N GLU A 280 0.54 -12.53 7.94
CA GLU A 280 0.77 -11.93 9.25
C GLU A 280 -0.19 -10.77 9.58
N SER A 281 -1.25 -10.62 8.78
CA SER A 281 -2.26 -9.57 8.97
C SER A 281 -3.59 -9.91 8.29
N SER A 282 -4.60 -9.08 8.47
CA SER A 282 -5.79 -9.03 7.62
C SER A 282 -6.11 -7.56 7.30
N ASP A 283 -6.62 -7.30 6.11
CA ASP A 283 -7.21 -6.00 5.73
C ASP A 283 -8.72 -6.07 5.93
N ASP A 284 -9.21 -5.44 7.00
CA ASP A 284 -10.59 -5.52 7.45
C ASP A 284 -11.23 -4.13 7.35
N ARG A 285 -12.09 -3.91 6.36
CA ARG A 285 -12.70 -2.59 6.08
C ARG A 285 -14.20 -2.65 6.30
N VAL A 286 -14.71 -1.80 7.18
CA VAL A 286 -16.09 -1.87 7.67
C VAL A 286 -16.70 -0.46 7.78
N PRO A 287 -18.03 -0.34 7.88
CA PRO A 287 -18.70 0.95 8.04
C PRO A 287 -18.17 1.75 9.22
N GLU A 288 -18.12 3.08 9.07
CA GLU A 288 -17.40 3.96 10.00
C GLU A 288 -17.92 3.88 11.46
N ARG A 289 -19.21 3.57 11.64
CA ARG A 289 -19.89 3.58 12.94
C ARG A 289 -19.98 2.21 13.61
N VAL A 290 -19.35 1.16 13.07
CA VAL A 290 -19.56 -0.22 13.52
C VAL A 290 -19.19 -0.46 15.00
N LEU A 291 -18.29 0.35 15.57
CA LEU A 291 -17.96 0.24 16.99
C LEU A 291 -19.00 0.90 17.90
N LEU A 292 -19.66 1.95 17.39
CA LEU A 292 -20.64 2.77 18.11
C LEU A 292 -22.07 2.24 17.97
N ASP A 293 -22.37 1.53 16.88
CA ASP A 293 -23.68 0.96 16.60
C ASP A 293 -23.62 -0.57 16.58
N PRO A 294 -24.09 -1.25 17.63
CA PRO A 294 -24.13 -2.71 17.68
C PRO A 294 -24.90 -3.36 16.53
N ASP A 295 -25.91 -2.69 15.97
CA ASP A 295 -26.73 -3.26 14.90
C ASP A 295 -25.95 -3.36 13.58
N LEU A 296 -24.89 -2.55 13.41
CA LEU A 296 -23.97 -2.65 12.27
C LEU A 296 -22.98 -3.81 12.39
N ARG A 297 -22.78 -4.36 13.60
CA ARG A 297 -21.91 -5.53 13.83
C ARG A 297 -22.61 -6.85 13.56
N LEU A 298 -23.94 -6.84 13.66
CA LEU A 298 -24.75 -8.02 13.39
C LEU A 298 -24.91 -8.15 11.88
N SER A 299 -24.29 -9.17 11.28
CA SER A 299 -24.66 -9.57 9.92
C SER A 299 -26.17 -9.88 9.95
N ARG A 300 -26.97 -9.05 9.30
CA ARG A 300 -28.36 -9.41 8.98
C ARG A 300 -28.29 -10.52 7.93
N LEU A 301 -28.09 -11.76 8.42
CA LEU A 301 -28.29 -12.98 7.65
C LEU A 301 -29.76 -13.10 7.24
#